data_AF-A0A8E3B3I0-F1
#
_entry.id   AF-A0A8E3B3I0-F1
#
_cell.length_a   1.000
_cell.length_b   1.000
_cell.length_c   1.000
_cell.angle_alpha   90.00
_cell.angle_beta   90.00
_cell.angle_gamma   90.00
#
_symmetry.space_group_name_H-M   'P 1'
#
loop_
_entity.id
_entity.type
_entity.pdbx_description
1 polymer ?
#
loop_
_entity_poly.entity_id
_entity_poly.type
_entity_poly.pdbx_seq_one_letter_code
_entity_poly.pdbx_strand_id
1 'polypeptide(L)'
;MKRSMLGMKQSLACALLLAVTPLPAGAANLVKTYSYFAIGGSTLEDIEAQLSKRGPEVKSTGMRHPGATQMAFTTRISYAQTSSSCRIADAVVTVKVKVILPEWRRPRKADADVRLFWDTLSADIKRHEERHVEIAKNHGRELEEALKATYPQKNCDAAKAKAAAITAAVLASHDRAQLQFDRVESVNFESRILRLLRYRMERIGNGQLPPA
;
A
#
# COMPACT_ATOMS: atom_id res chain seq x y z
N MET A 1 -38.38 38.92 54.81
CA MET A 1 -38.10 37.50 54.51
C MET A 1 -36.61 37.36 54.22
N LYS A 2 -35.88 36.57 55.03
CA LYS A 2 -34.46 36.26 54.86
C LYS A 2 -34.26 35.24 53.73
N ARG A 3 -33.25 35.43 52.87
CA ARG A 3 -32.52 34.34 52.20
C ARG A 3 -31.06 34.74 52.03
N SER A 4 -30.19 34.11 52.82
CA SER A 4 -28.75 34.00 52.56
C SER A 4 -28.52 33.04 51.39
N MET A 5 -27.54 33.30 50.52
CA MET A 5 -26.78 32.23 49.86
C MET A 5 -25.30 32.62 49.67
N LEU A 6 -24.49 31.78 50.32
CA LEU A 6 -23.07 31.45 50.20
C LEU A 6 -22.32 31.89 48.94
N GLY A 7 -21.10 32.38 49.17
CA GLY A 7 -20.09 32.63 48.14
C GLY A 7 -19.43 31.38 47.57
N MET A 8 -18.84 31.54 46.40
CA MET A 8 -18.05 30.53 45.72
C MET A 8 -16.70 31.16 45.33
N LYS A 9 -15.63 30.74 46.02
CA LYS A 9 -14.26 31.13 45.71
C LYS A 9 -13.83 30.39 44.44
N GLN A 10 -13.57 31.11 43.36
CA GLN A 10 -13.08 30.53 42.10
C GLN A 10 -11.56 30.33 42.20
N SER A 11 -11.12 29.07 42.27
CA SER A 11 -9.72 28.69 42.15
C SER A 11 -9.34 28.64 40.67
N LEU A 12 -8.41 29.50 40.24
CA LEU A 12 -7.79 29.43 38.90
C LEU A 12 -6.86 28.22 38.83
N ALA A 13 -7.24 27.20 38.06
CA ALA A 13 -6.36 26.12 37.64
C ALA A 13 -5.70 26.48 36.31
N CYS A 14 -4.37 26.66 36.32
CA CYS A 14 -3.54 26.87 35.13
C CYS A 14 -3.42 25.55 34.36
N ALA A 15 -4.04 25.45 33.18
CA ALA A 15 -3.88 24.31 32.28
C ALA A 15 -2.60 24.47 31.45
N LEU A 16 -1.58 23.68 31.78
CA LEU A 16 -0.33 23.59 31.01
C LEU A 16 -0.58 22.77 29.73
N LEU A 17 -0.72 23.45 28.58
CA LEU A 17 -0.83 22.80 27.28
C LEU A 17 0.56 22.26 26.85
N LEU A 18 0.77 20.96 27.02
CA LEU A 18 1.91 20.24 26.44
C LEU A 18 1.77 20.22 24.90
N ALA A 19 2.52 21.10 24.23
CA ALA A 19 2.68 21.08 22.78
C ALA A 19 3.52 19.86 22.38
N VAL A 20 2.86 18.75 22.04
CA VAL A 20 3.51 17.61 21.39
C VAL A 20 3.81 18.02 19.95
N THR A 21 5.05 18.42 19.68
CA THR A 21 5.51 18.63 18.30
C THR A 21 5.68 17.25 17.64
N PRO A 22 4.94 16.93 16.56
CA PRO A 22 5.14 15.68 15.85
C PRO A 22 6.53 15.70 15.21
N LEU A 23 7.38 14.72 15.58
CA LEU A 23 8.62 14.48 14.86
C LEU A 23 8.27 14.10 13.41
N PRO A 24 8.97 14.63 12.40
CA PRO A 24 8.76 14.22 11.02
C PRO A 24 9.07 12.73 10.92
N ALA A 25 8.04 11.91 10.68
CA ALA A 25 8.23 10.50 10.35
C ALA A 25 9.03 10.44 9.04
N GLY A 26 10.23 9.88 9.09
CA GLY A 26 11.02 9.59 7.89
C GLY A 26 10.20 8.69 6.98
N ALA A 27 9.71 9.23 5.86
CA ALA A 27 9.04 8.43 4.87
C ALA A 27 10.07 7.54 4.19
N ALA A 28 9.84 6.22 4.16
CA ALA A 28 10.63 5.32 3.33
C ALA A 28 10.65 5.84 1.88
N ASN A 29 11.82 5.81 1.25
CA ASN A 29 11.99 6.30 -0.10
C ASN A 29 11.26 5.36 -1.07
N LEU A 30 10.06 5.74 -1.53
CA LEU A 30 9.28 4.96 -2.49
C LEU A 30 9.53 5.46 -3.91
N VAL A 31 10.06 4.60 -4.77
CA VAL A 31 10.18 4.83 -6.22
C VAL A 31 9.15 3.98 -6.93
N LYS A 32 8.10 4.61 -7.46
CA LYS A 32 6.97 3.93 -8.12
C LYS A 32 6.97 4.20 -9.62
N THR A 33 6.78 3.16 -10.41
CA THR A 33 6.64 3.22 -11.87
C THR A 33 5.42 2.41 -12.33
N TYR A 34 4.88 2.76 -13.51
CA TYR A 34 3.81 2.00 -14.15
C TYR A 34 4.28 1.44 -15.48
N SER A 35 3.70 0.31 -15.85
CA SER A 35 3.74 -0.23 -17.20
C SER A 35 2.39 -0.85 -17.55
N TYR A 36 2.12 -0.96 -18.84
CA TYR A 36 0.83 -1.41 -19.33
C TYR A 36 0.99 -2.55 -20.31
N PHE A 37 0.04 -3.49 -20.28
CA PHE A 37 -0.09 -4.51 -21.32
C PHE A 37 -1.43 -4.34 -22.04
N ALA A 38 -1.37 -4.36 -23.37
CA ALA A 38 -2.54 -4.13 -24.18
C ALA A 38 -3.44 -5.36 -24.26
N ILE A 39 -4.74 -5.17 -23.98
CA ILE A 39 -5.81 -6.13 -24.25
C ILE A 39 -6.75 -5.59 -25.33
N GLY A 40 -7.37 -6.50 -26.09
CA GLY A 40 -8.42 -6.17 -27.07
C GLY A 40 -9.77 -6.75 -26.65
N GLY A 41 -10.69 -6.88 -27.61
CA GLY A 41 -12.00 -7.49 -27.38
C GLY A 41 -13.15 -6.50 -27.41
N SER A 42 -14.31 -6.98 -27.83
CA SER A 42 -15.56 -6.23 -27.88
C SER A 42 -16.63 -6.75 -26.91
N THR A 43 -16.45 -7.93 -26.32
CA THR A 43 -17.36 -8.52 -25.33
C THR A 43 -16.67 -8.70 -23.97
N LEU A 44 -17.44 -9.06 -22.94
CA LEU A 44 -16.89 -9.35 -21.60
C LEU A 44 -15.99 -10.60 -21.63
N GLU A 45 -16.39 -11.62 -22.37
CA GLU A 45 -15.66 -12.87 -22.55
C GLU A 45 -14.33 -12.63 -23.27
N ASP A 46 -14.32 -11.74 -24.28
CA ASP A 46 -13.07 -11.34 -24.93
C ASP A 46 -12.11 -10.69 -23.93
N ILE A 47 -12.61 -9.76 -23.10
CA ILE A 47 -11.79 -9.07 -22.10
C ILE A 47 -11.21 -10.08 -21.10
N GLU A 48 -12.02 -10.98 -20.57
CA GLU A 48 -11.58 -12.03 -19.63
C GLU A 48 -10.52 -12.94 -20.28
N ALA A 49 -10.76 -13.39 -21.51
CA ALA A 49 -9.80 -14.22 -22.24
C ALA A 49 -8.49 -13.48 -22.51
N GLN A 50 -8.53 -12.19 -22.84
CA GLN A 50 -7.32 -11.39 -23.07
C GLN A 50 -6.54 -11.14 -21.78
N LEU A 51 -7.22 -10.88 -20.65
CA LEU A 51 -6.57 -10.74 -19.34
C LEU A 51 -5.88 -12.06 -18.94
N SER A 52 -6.58 -13.18 -19.06
CA SER A 52 -6.04 -14.52 -18.77
C SER A 52 -4.89 -14.92 -19.70
N LYS A 53 -4.88 -14.43 -20.95
CA LYS A 53 -3.81 -14.73 -21.93
C LYS A 53 -2.60 -13.81 -21.83
N ARG A 54 -2.80 -12.52 -21.53
CA ARG A 54 -1.76 -11.48 -21.62
C ARG A 54 -1.30 -10.94 -20.28
N GLY A 55 -2.04 -11.21 -19.22
CA GLY A 55 -1.71 -10.76 -17.87
C GLY A 55 -0.33 -11.25 -17.41
N PRO A 56 0.33 -10.55 -16.48
CA PRO A 56 1.58 -11.00 -15.87
C PRO A 56 1.43 -12.40 -15.25
N GLU A 57 2.47 -13.23 -15.43
CA GLU A 57 2.52 -14.58 -14.85
C GLU A 57 2.88 -14.54 -13.37
N VAL A 58 2.19 -15.35 -12.59
CA VAL A 58 2.55 -15.64 -11.21
C VAL A 58 3.33 -16.95 -11.17
N LYS A 59 4.63 -16.85 -10.86
CA LYS A 59 5.57 -17.99 -10.89
C LYS A 59 5.16 -19.17 -10.00
N SER A 60 4.39 -18.92 -8.93
CA SER A 60 3.97 -19.97 -7.98
C SER A 60 2.77 -20.79 -8.46
N THR A 61 1.92 -20.25 -9.34
CA THR A 61 0.68 -20.92 -9.80
C THR A 61 0.69 -21.21 -11.30
N GLY A 62 1.57 -20.56 -12.06
CA GLY A 62 1.56 -20.59 -13.53
C GLY A 62 0.38 -19.84 -14.16
N MET A 63 -0.51 -19.28 -13.34
CA MET A 63 -1.66 -18.50 -13.81
C MET A 63 -1.26 -17.05 -14.09
N ARG A 64 -2.00 -16.41 -14.99
CA ARG A 64 -1.85 -14.98 -15.28
C ARG A 64 -2.88 -14.19 -14.50
N HIS A 65 -2.45 -13.06 -13.93
CA HIS A 65 -3.31 -12.18 -13.16
C HIS A 65 -3.73 -10.95 -13.99
N PRO A 66 -4.89 -10.35 -13.73
CA PRO A 66 -5.34 -9.13 -14.43
C PRO A 66 -4.45 -7.90 -14.21
N GLY A 67 -3.57 -7.93 -13.21
CA GLY A 67 -2.55 -6.93 -12.89
C GLY A 67 -1.42 -7.58 -12.09
N ALA A 68 -0.34 -6.85 -11.85
CA ALA A 68 0.67 -7.26 -10.87
C ALA A 68 1.48 -6.08 -10.36
N THR A 69 2.00 -6.23 -9.14
CA THR A 69 2.93 -5.30 -8.52
C THR A 69 4.24 -6.00 -8.22
N GLN A 70 5.32 -5.57 -8.86
CA GLN A 70 6.67 -6.04 -8.59
C GLN A 70 7.37 -5.06 -7.66
N MET A 71 8.09 -5.57 -6.66
CA MET A 71 8.74 -4.73 -5.67
C MET A 71 10.11 -5.26 -5.25
N ALA A 72 10.99 -4.34 -4.86
CA ALA A 72 12.30 -4.63 -4.32
C ALA A 72 12.66 -3.65 -3.19
N PHE A 73 13.16 -4.18 -2.09
CA PHE A 73 13.68 -3.39 -0.97
C PHE A 73 15.19 -3.28 -1.08
N THR A 74 15.72 -2.07 -0.95
CA THR A 74 17.15 -1.80 -0.88
C THR A 74 17.45 -1.04 0.39
N THR A 75 18.32 -1.58 1.23
CA THR A 75 18.69 -0.98 2.51
C THR A 75 20.15 -0.54 2.47
N ARG A 76 20.42 0.71 2.80
CA ARG A 76 21.77 1.23 3.06
C ARG A 76 21.94 1.45 4.54
N ILE A 77 22.97 0.86 5.14
CA ILE A 77 23.23 0.94 6.58
C ILE A 77 24.64 1.46 6.80
N SER A 78 24.79 2.46 7.65
CA SER A 78 26.10 2.91 8.14
C SER A 78 26.28 2.47 9.58
N TYR A 79 27.53 2.23 9.97
CA TYR A 79 27.88 1.75 11.31
C TYR A 79 28.90 2.70 11.94
N ALA A 80 28.76 2.93 13.24
CA ALA A 80 29.73 3.67 14.03
C ALA A 80 30.33 2.74 15.09
N GLN A 81 31.65 2.56 15.02
CA GLN A 81 32.42 1.70 15.91
C GLN A 81 33.17 2.51 16.96
N THR A 82 33.22 1.98 18.18
CA THR A 82 34.12 2.39 19.26
C THR A 82 35.02 1.21 19.65
N SER A 83 35.92 1.40 20.61
CA SER A 83 36.79 0.33 21.13
C SER A 83 36.02 -0.83 21.77
N SER A 84 34.79 -0.61 22.24
CA SER A 84 33.99 -1.59 22.98
C SER A 84 32.61 -1.89 22.40
N SER A 85 32.21 -1.20 21.32
CA SER A 85 30.87 -1.36 20.74
C SER A 85 30.80 -0.96 19.28
N CYS A 86 29.73 -1.37 18.60
CA CYS A 86 29.35 -0.87 17.29
C CYS A 86 27.84 -0.71 17.20
N ARG A 87 27.37 0.43 16.71
CA ARG A 87 25.95 0.72 16.53
C ARG A 87 25.63 0.98 15.06
N ILE A 88 24.37 0.82 14.69
CA ILE A 88 23.86 1.38 13.44
C ILE A 88 23.85 2.91 13.60
N ALA A 89 24.61 3.60 12.76
CA ALA A 89 24.71 5.05 12.79
C ALA A 89 23.54 5.70 12.05
N ASP A 90 23.18 5.13 10.91
CA ASP A 90 22.02 5.51 10.10
C ASP A 90 21.57 4.32 9.24
N ALA A 91 20.30 4.33 8.85
CA ALA A 91 19.73 3.38 7.92
C ALA A 91 18.77 4.10 6.97
N VAL A 92 18.84 3.77 5.69
CA VAL A 92 17.93 4.28 4.66
C VAL A 92 17.35 3.12 3.88
N VAL A 93 16.03 3.01 3.87
CA VAL A 93 15.30 1.99 3.10
C VAL A 93 14.68 2.65 1.87
N THR A 94 14.92 2.05 0.71
CA THR A 94 14.29 2.41 -0.57
C THR A 94 13.43 1.24 -1.05
N VAL A 95 12.16 1.50 -1.31
CA VAL A 95 11.23 0.54 -1.91
C VAL A 95 11.05 0.93 -3.38
N LYS A 96 11.50 0.07 -4.30
CA LYS A 96 11.27 0.24 -5.74
C LYS A 96 10.09 -0.62 -6.14
N VAL A 97 9.13 -0.02 -6.84
CA VAL A 97 7.88 -0.67 -7.23
C VAL A 97 7.58 -0.43 -8.70
N LYS A 98 7.17 -1.49 -9.39
CA LYS A 98 6.64 -1.46 -10.76
C LYS A 98 5.25 -2.06 -10.77
N VAL A 99 4.26 -1.21 -11.03
CA VAL A 99 2.86 -1.60 -11.17
C VAL A 99 2.58 -1.91 -12.65
N ILE A 100 1.99 -3.07 -12.92
CA ILE A 100 1.68 -3.58 -14.25
C ILE A 100 0.16 -3.66 -14.38
N LEU A 101 -0.41 -2.83 -15.26
CA LEU A 101 -1.86 -2.71 -15.43
C LEU A 101 -2.29 -3.09 -16.85
N PRO A 102 -3.52 -3.58 -17.03
CA PRO A 102 -4.06 -3.81 -18.36
C PRO A 102 -4.52 -2.48 -18.96
N GLU A 103 -4.37 -2.34 -20.28
CA GLU A 103 -4.86 -1.20 -21.05
C GLU A 103 -5.72 -1.72 -22.21
N TRP A 104 -6.99 -1.30 -22.25
CA TRP A 104 -7.92 -1.76 -23.26
C TRP A 104 -7.82 -0.95 -24.54
N ARG A 105 -7.39 -1.62 -25.61
CA ARG A 105 -7.46 -1.12 -26.98
C ARG A 105 -8.88 -1.25 -27.49
N ARG A 106 -9.73 -0.35 -26.99
CA ARG A 106 -11.17 -0.34 -27.19
C ARG A 106 -11.55 -0.24 -28.69
N PRO A 107 -12.35 -1.19 -29.22
CA PRO A 107 -12.96 -1.05 -30.54
C PRO A 107 -13.92 0.14 -30.59
N ARG A 108 -14.00 0.84 -31.74
CA ARG A 108 -14.88 2.03 -31.91
C ARG A 108 -16.36 1.76 -31.62
N LYS A 109 -16.82 0.52 -31.83
CA LYS A 109 -18.22 0.10 -31.68
C LYS A 109 -18.44 -0.82 -30.47
N ALA A 110 -17.57 -0.77 -29.46
CA ALA A 110 -17.78 -1.55 -28.24
C ALA A 110 -19.07 -1.09 -27.53
N ASP A 111 -19.90 -2.04 -27.10
CA ASP A 111 -21.18 -1.77 -26.46
C ASP A 111 -21.00 -1.02 -25.13
N ALA A 112 -22.00 -0.20 -24.77
CA ALA A 112 -21.94 0.64 -23.58
C ALA A 112 -21.70 -0.17 -22.29
N ASP A 113 -22.32 -1.35 -22.18
CA ASP A 113 -22.20 -2.22 -21.01
C ASP A 113 -20.77 -2.78 -20.87
N VAL A 114 -20.12 -3.09 -21.98
CA VAL A 114 -18.72 -3.56 -22.00
C VAL A 114 -17.78 -2.42 -21.58
N ARG A 115 -18.05 -1.18 -22.03
CA ARG A 115 -17.28 0.00 -21.62
C ARG A 115 -17.44 0.27 -20.12
N LEU A 116 -18.67 0.24 -19.62
CA LEU A 116 -18.99 0.40 -18.21
C LEU A 116 -18.29 -0.65 -17.34
N PHE A 117 -18.34 -1.91 -17.77
CA PHE A 117 -17.68 -3.01 -17.08
C PHE A 117 -16.17 -2.81 -17.06
N TRP A 118 -15.56 -2.53 -18.21
CA TRP A 118 -14.12 -2.30 -18.32
C TRP A 118 -13.64 -1.16 -17.42
N ASP A 119 -14.32 -0.02 -17.45
CA ASP A 119 -13.95 1.13 -16.63
C ASP A 119 -14.01 0.80 -15.13
N THR A 120 -14.88 -0.14 -14.75
CA THR A 120 -15.08 -0.57 -13.35
C THR A 120 -14.02 -1.58 -12.95
N LEU A 121 -13.80 -2.59 -13.78
CA LEU A 121 -12.79 -3.61 -13.57
C LEU A 121 -11.38 -3.02 -13.54
N SER A 122 -11.02 -2.17 -14.52
CA SER A 122 -9.68 -1.55 -14.59
C SER A 122 -9.38 -0.65 -13.38
N ALA A 123 -10.38 0.06 -12.88
CA ALA A 123 -10.27 0.82 -11.64
C ALA A 123 -10.11 -0.08 -10.40
N ASP A 124 -10.83 -1.20 -10.33
CA ASP A 124 -10.72 -2.20 -9.25
C ASP A 124 -9.32 -2.85 -9.23
N ILE A 125 -8.82 -3.27 -10.40
CA ILE A 125 -7.46 -3.82 -10.57
C ILE A 125 -6.44 -2.79 -10.10
N LYS A 126 -6.51 -1.54 -10.57
CA LYS A 126 -5.57 -0.50 -10.12
C LYS A 126 -5.64 -0.30 -8.60
N ARG A 127 -6.82 -0.27 -7.99
CA ARG A 127 -6.95 -0.16 -6.52
C ARG A 127 -6.26 -1.33 -5.81
N HIS A 128 -6.47 -2.55 -6.28
CA HIS A 128 -5.84 -3.74 -5.72
C HIS A 128 -4.30 -3.62 -5.79
N GLU A 129 -3.75 -3.31 -6.95
CA GLU A 129 -2.30 -3.17 -7.13
C GLU A 129 -1.70 -2.02 -6.29
N GLU A 130 -2.38 -0.88 -6.18
CA GLU A 130 -1.91 0.24 -5.35
C GLU A 130 -1.87 -0.12 -3.87
N ARG A 131 -2.76 -1.01 -3.42
CA ARG A 131 -2.74 -1.43 -2.02
C ARG A 131 -1.50 -2.25 -1.68
N HIS A 132 -1.02 -3.09 -2.60
CA HIS A 132 0.27 -3.78 -2.47
C HIS A 132 1.43 -2.80 -2.31
N VAL A 133 1.40 -1.69 -3.05
CA VAL A 133 2.40 -0.62 -2.92
C VAL A 133 2.38 0.01 -1.53
N GLU A 134 1.20 0.31 -1.00
CA GLU A 134 1.09 0.91 0.34
C GLU A 134 1.53 -0.05 1.44
N ILE A 135 1.25 -1.35 1.33
CA ILE A 135 1.76 -2.37 2.26
C ILE A 135 3.29 -2.38 2.22
N ALA A 136 3.90 -2.38 1.03
CA ALA A 136 5.34 -2.36 0.86
C ALA A 136 6.00 -1.09 1.44
N LYS A 137 5.41 0.08 1.17
CA LYS A 137 5.85 1.36 1.71
C LYS A 137 5.84 1.39 3.25
N ASN A 138 4.77 0.87 3.86
CA ASN A 138 4.64 0.83 5.32
C ASN A 138 5.71 -0.07 5.96
N HIS A 139 5.95 -1.26 5.40
CA HIS A 139 7.02 -2.15 5.89
C HIS A 139 8.43 -1.62 5.60
N GLY A 140 8.59 -0.83 4.53
CA GLY A 140 9.84 -0.12 4.27
C GLY A 140 10.16 0.89 5.37
N ARG A 141 9.14 1.61 5.86
CA ARG A 141 9.28 2.53 6.99
C ARG A 141 9.55 1.77 8.29
N GLU A 142 8.79 0.71 8.55
CA GLU A 142 8.99 -0.16 9.73
C GLU A 142 10.42 -0.72 9.78
N LEU A 143 10.96 -1.18 8.65
CA LEU A 143 12.33 -1.67 8.56
C LEU A 143 13.34 -0.57 8.91
N GLU A 144 13.16 0.63 8.36
CA GLU A 144 14.06 1.75 8.64
C GLU A 144 14.06 2.14 10.13
N GLU A 145 12.87 2.24 10.72
CA GLU A 145 12.67 2.54 12.14
C GLU A 145 13.28 1.46 13.03
N ALA A 146 13.03 0.17 12.73
CA ALA A 146 13.58 -0.95 13.50
C ALA A 146 15.11 -1.02 13.46
N LEU A 147 15.72 -0.72 12.31
CA LEU A 147 17.17 -0.64 12.18
C LEU A 147 17.74 0.53 13.01
N LYS A 148 17.12 1.71 12.94
CA LYS A 148 17.54 2.90 13.70
C LYS A 148 17.38 2.74 15.22
N ALA A 149 16.36 1.98 15.65
CA ALA A 149 16.10 1.71 17.07
C ALA A 149 17.03 0.65 17.69
N THR A 150 17.97 0.07 16.93
CA THR A 150 18.85 -0.98 17.42
C THR A 150 19.89 -0.45 18.40
N TYR A 151 19.92 -1.01 19.61
CA TYR A 151 20.96 -0.71 20.60
C TYR A 151 22.37 -1.09 20.09
N PRO A 152 23.43 -0.40 20.56
CA PRO A 152 24.82 -0.78 20.26
C PRO A 152 25.10 -2.26 20.56
N GLN A 153 25.79 -2.92 19.64
CA GLN A 153 26.25 -4.30 19.77
C GLN A 153 27.73 -4.33 20.17
N LYS A 154 28.22 -5.51 20.56
CA LYS A 154 29.62 -5.70 21.02
C LYS A 154 30.66 -5.32 19.97
N ASN A 155 30.37 -5.58 18.70
CA ASN A 155 31.23 -5.27 17.55
C ASN A 155 30.38 -5.14 16.28
N CYS A 156 30.97 -4.71 15.16
CA CYS A 156 30.21 -4.44 13.94
C CYS A 156 29.69 -5.70 13.26
N ASP A 157 30.31 -6.86 13.47
CA ASP A 157 29.79 -8.12 12.92
C ASP A 157 28.50 -8.52 13.62
N ALA A 158 28.44 -8.34 14.95
CA ALA A 158 27.20 -8.49 15.71
C ALA A 158 26.13 -7.46 15.28
N ALA A 159 26.51 -6.21 15.01
CA ALA A 159 25.59 -5.19 14.50
C ALA A 159 25.03 -5.53 13.11
N LYS A 160 25.87 -6.05 12.20
CA LYS A 160 25.46 -6.52 10.87
C LYS A 160 24.54 -7.74 10.97
N ALA A 161 24.88 -8.71 11.80
CA ALA A 161 24.03 -9.88 12.04
C ALA A 161 22.66 -9.47 12.60
N LYS A 162 22.63 -8.53 13.54
CA LYS A 162 21.37 -7.99 14.08
C LYS A 162 20.55 -7.26 13.01
N ALA A 163 21.18 -6.44 12.18
CA ALA A 163 20.52 -5.76 11.05
C ALA A 163 19.93 -6.75 10.04
N ALA A 164 20.66 -7.82 9.72
CA ALA A 164 20.18 -8.87 8.83
C ALA A 164 18.97 -9.62 9.42
N ALA A 165 19.00 -9.93 10.72
CA ALA A 165 17.88 -10.56 11.41
C ALA A 165 16.62 -9.67 11.42
N ILE A 166 16.78 -8.37 11.70
CA ILE A 166 15.68 -7.40 11.63
C ILE A 166 15.11 -7.34 10.21
N THR A 167 15.99 -7.23 9.21
CA THR A 167 15.59 -7.17 7.80
C THR A 167 14.79 -8.40 7.40
N ALA A 168 15.28 -9.60 7.72
CA ALA A 168 14.59 -10.85 7.43
C ALA A 168 13.21 -10.92 8.11
N ALA A 169 13.11 -10.51 9.37
CA ALA A 169 11.86 -10.52 10.12
C ALA A 169 10.81 -9.57 9.52
N VAL A 170 11.20 -8.32 9.19
CA VAL A 170 10.27 -7.34 8.62
C VAL A 170 9.85 -7.73 7.21
N LEU A 171 10.76 -8.25 6.38
CA LEU A 171 10.40 -8.74 5.04
C LEU A 171 9.49 -9.97 5.09
N ALA A 172 9.68 -10.89 6.04
CA ALA A 172 8.74 -11.99 6.25
C ALA A 172 7.35 -11.51 6.75
N SER A 173 7.31 -10.43 7.55
CA SER A 173 6.06 -9.78 7.94
C SER A 173 5.34 -9.15 6.74
N HIS A 174 6.10 -8.43 5.92
CA HIS A 174 5.65 -7.85 4.66
C HIS A 174 5.01 -8.91 3.75
N ASP A 175 5.70 -10.02 3.51
CA ASP A 175 5.21 -11.07 2.60
C ASP A 175 3.91 -11.70 3.12
N ARG A 176 3.79 -11.91 4.43
CA ARG A 176 2.55 -12.36 5.06
C ARG A 176 1.42 -11.34 4.88
N ALA A 177 1.70 -10.05 5.00
CA ALA A 177 0.70 -9.00 4.81
C ALA A 177 0.19 -8.92 3.35
N GLN A 178 1.09 -9.08 2.37
CA GLN A 178 0.72 -9.15 0.94
C GLN A 178 -0.22 -10.35 0.69
N LEU A 179 0.19 -11.55 1.14
CA LEU A 179 -0.60 -12.77 0.98
C LEU A 179 -1.96 -12.70 1.71
N GLN A 180 -1.99 -12.10 2.91
CA GLN A 180 -3.22 -11.91 3.65
C GLN A 180 -4.18 -10.99 2.90
N PHE A 181 -3.68 -9.89 2.33
CA PHE A 181 -4.50 -8.97 1.54
C PHE A 181 -5.09 -9.67 0.31
N ASP A 182 -4.28 -10.42 -0.46
CA ASP A 182 -4.76 -11.19 -1.61
C ASP A 182 -5.84 -12.21 -1.23
N ARG A 183 -5.63 -12.93 -0.12
CA ARG A 183 -6.60 -13.90 0.39
C ARG A 183 -7.94 -13.25 0.73
N VAL A 184 -7.92 -12.08 1.38
CA VAL A 184 -9.16 -11.37 1.74
C VAL A 184 -9.83 -10.75 0.50
N GLU A 185 -9.04 -10.19 -0.42
CA GLU A 185 -9.59 -9.54 -1.62
C GLU A 185 -10.24 -10.53 -2.59
N SER A 186 -9.69 -11.75 -2.70
CA SER A 186 -10.22 -12.80 -3.57
C SER A 186 -11.60 -13.29 -3.13
N VAL A 187 -11.81 -13.51 -1.84
CA VAL A 187 -13.12 -13.91 -1.28
C VAL A 187 -14.20 -12.85 -1.54
N ASN A 188 -13.81 -11.58 -1.54
CA ASN A 188 -14.75 -10.46 -1.65
C ASN A 188 -14.86 -9.89 -3.07
N PHE A 189 -14.20 -10.48 -4.06
CA PHE A 189 -14.08 -9.89 -5.39
C PHE A 189 -15.44 -9.70 -6.08
N GLU A 190 -16.24 -10.76 -6.16
CA GLU A 190 -17.52 -10.74 -6.88
C GLU A 190 -18.51 -9.74 -6.26
N SER A 191 -18.70 -9.80 -4.93
CA SER A 191 -19.61 -8.88 -4.25
C SER A 191 -19.16 -7.42 -4.36
N ARG A 192 -17.84 -7.17 -4.37
CA ARG A 192 -17.27 -5.83 -4.54
C ARG A 192 -17.47 -5.31 -5.96
N ILE A 193 -17.20 -6.10 -7.00
CA ILE A 193 -17.32 -5.63 -8.39
C ILE A 193 -18.77 -5.32 -8.74
N LEU A 194 -19.72 -6.16 -8.31
CA LEU A 194 -21.16 -5.92 -8.51
C LEU A 194 -21.62 -4.64 -7.80
N ARG A 195 -21.14 -4.39 -6.58
CA ARG A 195 -21.43 -3.14 -5.85
C ARG A 195 -20.85 -1.92 -6.57
N LEU A 196 -19.63 -2.00 -7.09
CA LEU A 196 -18.99 -0.91 -7.81
C LEU A 196 -19.69 -0.60 -9.13
N LEU A 197 -20.15 -1.62 -9.86
CA LEU A 197 -20.94 -1.46 -11.08
C LEU A 197 -22.25 -0.72 -10.78
N ARG A 198 -23.01 -1.18 -9.77
CA ARG A 198 -24.26 -0.54 -9.35
C ARG A 198 -24.04 0.93 -8.98
N TYR A 199 -23.02 1.20 -8.17
CA TYR A 199 -22.69 2.57 -7.77
C TYR A 199 -22.33 3.46 -8.96
N ARG A 200 -21.57 2.94 -9.95
CA ARG A 200 -21.26 3.71 -11.15
C ARG A 200 -22.50 3.97 -12.00
N MET A 201 -23.41 3.00 -12.15
CA MET A 201 -24.68 3.18 -12.85
C MET A 201 -25.54 4.26 -12.20
N GLU A 202 -25.69 4.24 -10.87
CA GLU A 202 -26.42 5.27 -10.11
C GLU A 202 -25.84 6.66 -10.35
N ARG A 203 -24.51 6.79 -10.35
CA ARG A 203 -23.83 8.06 -10.62
C ARG A 203 -24.03 8.56 -12.05
N ILE A 204 -24.08 7.66 -13.04
CA ILE A 204 -24.40 8.02 -14.42
C ILE A 204 -25.86 8.48 -14.51
N GLY A 205 -26.80 7.74 -13.91
CA GLY A 205 -28.23 8.09 -13.88
C GLY A 205 -28.50 9.44 -13.21
N ASN A 206 -27.70 9.79 -12.20
CA ASN A 206 -27.78 11.08 -11.49
C ASN A 206 -26.95 12.20 -12.15
N GLY A 207 -26.34 11.98 -13.32
CA GLY A 207 -25.53 12.98 -14.03
C GLY A 207 -24.19 13.34 -13.37
N GLN A 208 -23.75 12.56 -12.39
CA GLN A 208 -22.48 12.77 -11.68
C GLN A 208 -21.26 12.17 -12.40
N LEU A 209 -21.49 11.31 -13.38
CA LEU A 209 -20.48 10.74 -14.27
C LEU A 209 -21.02 10.73 -15.71
N PRO A 210 -20.16 10.94 -16.72
CA PRO A 210 -20.58 10.75 -18.11
C PRO A 210 -20.86 9.25 -18.37
N PRO A 211 -21.77 8.93 -19.31
CA PRO A 211 -21.95 7.56 -19.77
C PRO A 211 -20.67 7.02 -20.42
N ALA A 212 -20.42 5.72 -20.24
CA ALA A 212 -19.24 5.02 -20.72
C ALA A 212 -19.17 4.93 -22.25
#